data_AF-A0A839H6F8-F1
#
_entry.id   AF-A0A839H6F8-F1
#
_cell.length_a   1.000
_cell.length_b   1.000
_cell.length_c   1.000
_cell.angle_alpha   90.00
_cell.angle_beta   90.00
_cell.angle_gamma   90.00
#
_symmetry.space_group_name_H-M   'P 1'
#
loop_
_entity.id
_entity.type
_entity.pdbx_description
1 polymer ?
#
loop_
_entity_poly.entity_id
_entity_poly.type
_entity_poly.pdbx_seq_one_letter_code
_entity_poly.pdbx_strand_id
1 'polypeptide(L)' 'MSEALNIIAAIVMAMFVFMLWPAAKNWQQHGPKAQAGDWQAVLLPIAAVVGLVFVLILIVR' A
#
# COMPACT_ATOMS: atom_id res chain seq x y z
N MET A 1 20.87 16.85 -14.27
CA MET A 1 21.09 15.39 -14.35
C MET A 1 21.26 15.07 -15.83
N SER A 2 22.30 14.32 -16.24
CA SER A 2 22.55 14.08 -17.67
C SER A 2 21.57 13.06 -18.26
N GLU A 3 21.23 13.19 -19.55
CA GLU A 3 20.28 12.29 -20.22
C GLU A 3 20.71 10.81 -20.16
N ALA A 4 22.01 10.55 -20.27
CA ALA A 4 22.57 9.21 -20.11
C ALA A 4 22.31 8.63 -18.71
N LEU A 5 22.38 9.46 -17.66
CA LEU A 5 22.10 9.03 -16.29
C LEU A 5 20.60 8.71 -16.10
N ASN A 6 19.71 9.48 -16.73
CA ASN A 6 18.27 9.20 -16.71
C ASN A 6 17.95 7.84 -17.35
N ILE A 7 18.57 7.54 -18.49
CA ILE A 7 18.40 6.26 -19.20
C ILE A 7 18.92 5.09 -18.35
N ILE A 8 20.11 5.24 -17.75
CA ILE A 8 20.67 4.21 -16.86
C ILE A 8 19.78 4.00 -15.64
N ALA A 9 19.30 5.08 -15.02
CA ALA A 9 18.38 4.99 -13.89
C ALA A 9 17.08 4.26 -14.27
N ALA A 10 16.50 4.56 -15.44
CA ALA A 10 15.31 3.88 -15.93
C ALA A 10 15.54 2.38 -16.15
N ILE A 11 16.68 1.98 -16.72
CA ILE A 11 17.04 0.57 -16.91
C ILE A 11 17.20 -0.13 -15.56
N VAL A 12 17.89 0.49 -14.60
CA VAL A 12 18.06 -0.06 -13.25
C VAL A 12 16.71 -0.23 -12.55
N MET A 13 15.82 0.76 -12.65
CA MET A 13 14.47 0.68 -12.09
C MET A 13 13.64 -0.45 -12.72
N ALA A 14 13.69 -0.59 -14.05
CA ALA A 14 12.99 -1.68 -14.75
C ALA A 14 13.53 -3.06 -14.34
N MET A 15 14.85 -3.20 -14.22
CA MET A 15 15.49 -4.42 -13.73
C MET A 15 15.09 -4.74 -12.29
N PHE A 16 14.99 -3.72 -11.43
CA PHE A 16 14.58 -3.89 -10.04
C PHE A 16 13.13 -4.39 -9.93
N VAL A 17 12.22 -3.82 -10.72
CA VAL A 17 10.83 -4.28 -10.81
C VAL A 17 10.78 -5.73 -11.30
N PHE A 18 11.54 -6.07 -12.35
CA PHE A 18 11.59 -7.44 -12.89
C PHE A 18 12.13 -8.45 -11.85
N MET A 19 13.16 -8.07 -11.10
CA MET A 19 13.77 -8.92 -10.07
C MET A 19 12.83 -9.14 -8.88
N LEU A 20 12.05 -8.12 -8.49
CA LEU A 20 11.09 -8.21 -7.38
C LEU A 20 9.76 -8.86 -7.79
N TRP A 21 9.43 -8.84 -9.09
CA TRP A 21 8.21 -9.40 -9.64
C TRP A 21 7.88 -10.84 -9.19
N PRO A 22 8.81 -11.82 -9.22
CA PRO A 22 8.49 -13.19 -8.78
C PRO A 22 8.12 -13.26 -7.30
N ALA A 23 8.80 -12.50 -6.43
CA ALA A 23 8.47 -12.46 -5.00
C ALA A 23 7.10 -11.82 -4.77
N ALA A 24 6.82 -10.70 -5.44
CA ALA A 24 5.51 -10.05 -5.38
C ALA A 24 4.39 -10.97 -5.89
N LYS A 25 4.61 -11.67 -7.02
CA LYS A 25 3.66 -12.66 -7.55
C LYS A 25 3.46 -13.83 -6.59
N ASN A 26 4.53 -14.32 -5.97
CA ASN A 26 4.45 -15.37 -4.96
C ASN A 26 3.60 -14.94 -3.75
N TRP A 27 3.78 -13.71 -3.26
CA TRP A 27 2.97 -13.16 -2.18
C TRP A 27 1.52 -12.91 -2.58
N GLN A 28 1.24 -12.56 -3.83
CA GLN A 28 -0.14 -12.44 -4.31
C GLN A 28 -0.84 -13.80 -4.41
N GLN A 29 -0.12 -14.84 -4.83
CA GLN A 29 -0.68 -16.19 -5.03
C GLN A 29 -0.79 -17.00 -3.73
N HIS A 30 0.18 -16.84 -2.83
CA HIS A 30 0.32 -17.63 -1.59
C HIS A 30 0.22 -16.79 -0.32
N GLY A 31 -0.08 -15.50 -0.44
CA GLY A 31 -0.26 -14.62 0.72
C GLY A 31 -1.43 -15.07 1.60
N PRO A 32 -1.40 -14.74 2.90
CA PRO A 32 -2.50 -15.02 3.80
C PRO A 32 -3.77 -14.35 3.25
N LYS A 33 -4.76 -15.18 2.90
CA LYS A 33 -6.07 -14.67 2.48
C LYS A 33 -6.77 -14.07 3.69
N ALA A 34 -7.53 -13.01 3.45
CA ALA A 34 -8.35 -12.39 4.48
C ALA A 34 -9.27 -13.45 5.11
N GLN A 35 -9.09 -13.71 6.39
CA GLN A 35 -9.93 -14.59 7.19
C GLN A 35 -11.14 -13.83 7.70
N ALA A 36 -12.17 -14.55 8.16
CA ALA A 36 -13.40 -13.93 8.66
C ALA A 36 -13.12 -12.90 9.79
N GLY A 37 -12.09 -13.12 10.61
CA GLY A 37 -11.66 -12.20 11.67
C GLY A 37 -10.95 -10.92 11.18
N ASP A 38 -10.38 -10.92 9.97
CA ASP A 38 -9.66 -9.76 9.44
C ASP A 38 -10.61 -8.60 9.13
N TRP A 39 -11.85 -8.90 8.76
CA TRP A 39 -12.90 -7.90 8.56
C TRP A 39 -13.29 -7.19 9.85
N GLN A 40 -13.28 -7.90 10.98
CA GLN A 40 -13.49 -7.28 12.30
C GLN A 40 -12.29 -6.44 12.71
N ALA A 41 -11.06 -6.86 12.39
CA ALA A 41 -9.86 -6.07 12.66
C ALA A 41 -9.86 -4.74 11.88
N VAL A 42 -10.38 -4.72 10.64
CA VAL A 42 -10.51 -3.51 9.81
C VAL A 42 -11.58 -2.54 10.32
N LEU A 43 -12.57 -3.03 11.08
CA LEU A 43 -13.63 -2.18 11.61
C LEU A 43 -13.09 -1.11 12.59
N LEU A 44 -12.13 -1.48 13.44
CA LEU A 44 -11.55 -0.57 14.44
C LEU A 44 -10.88 0.68 13.80
N PRO A 45 -9.95 0.57 12.84
CA PRO A 45 -9.34 1.74 12.20
C PRO A 45 -10.35 2.56 11.38
N ILE A 46 -11.31 1.92 10.71
CA ILE A 46 -12.37 2.65 9.98
C ILE A 46 -13.22 3.46 10.95
N ALA A 47 -13.70 2.84 12.03
CA ALA A 47 -14.49 3.51 13.05
C ALA A 47 -13.72 4.66 13.70
N ALA A 48 -12.41 4.50 13.93
CA ALA A 48 -11.55 5.56 14.46
C ALA A 48 -11.47 6.77 13.51
N VAL A 49 -11.29 6.55 12.20
CA VAL A 49 -11.26 7.64 11.21
C VAL A 49 -12.60 8.34 11.12
N VAL A 50 -13.70 7.58 11.04
CA VAL A 50 -15.05 8.14 11.03
C VAL A 50 -15.30 8.97 12.29
N GLY A 51 -14.98 8.43 13.47
CA GLY A 51 -15.12 9.12 14.75
C GLY A 51 -14.29 10.40 14.83
N LEU A 52 -13.05 10.37 14.35
CA LEU A 52 -12.19 11.55 14.27
C LEU A 52 -12.83 12.64 13.40
N VAL A 53 -13.35 12.29 12.23
CA VAL A 53 -14.06 13.24 11.36
C VAL A 53 -15.25 13.86 12.11
N PHE A 54 -16.08 13.05 12.79
CA PHE A 54 -17.19 13.59 13.58
C PHE A 54 -16.75 14.58 14.66
N VAL A 55 -15.67 14.27 15.39
CA VAL A 55 -15.09 15.18 16.39
C VAL A 55 -14.66 16.49 15.75
N LEU A 56 -13.99 16.45 14.60
CA LEU A 56 -13.59 17.66 13.88
C LEU A 56 -14.79 18.52 13.49
N ILE A 57 -15.87 17.90 12.98
CA ILE A 57 -17.05 18.68 12.62
C ILE A 57 -17.72 19.26 13.87
N LEU A 58 -17.73 18.56 15.02
CA LEU A 58 -18.24 19.12 16.27
C LEU A 58 -17.44 20.32 16.79
N ILE A 59 -16.12 20.34 16.57
CA ILE A 59 -15.23 21.41 17.00
C ILE A 59 -15.34 22.66 16.09
N VAL A 60 -15.67 22.48 14.81
CA VAL A 60 -15.68 23.55 13.79
C VAL A 60 -17.09 24.13 13.53
N ARG A 61 -18.16 23.47 13.97
CA ARG A 61 -19.54 23.98 13.94
C ARG A 61 -19.75 25.04 15.02
#